data_AF-E9HXW7-F1
#
_entry.id   AF-E9HXW7-F1
#
_cell.length_a   1.000
_cell.length_b   1.000
_cell.length_c   1.000
_cell.angle_alpha   90.00
_cell.angle_beta   90.00
_cell.angle_gamma   90.00
#
_symmetry.space_group_name_H-M   'P 1'
#
loop_
_entity.id
_entity.type
_entity.pdbx_description
1 polymer ?
#
loop_
_entity_poly.entity_id
_entity_poly.type
_entity_poly.pdbx_seq_one_letter_code
_entity_poly.pdbx_strand_id
1 'polypeptide(L)'
;MVHTKTGKKLMESIAAKEDRDTVRALRAVYVRDFDLLEKRHDRYVQCKASNYSQDDLDVEKDWIQAVIYDHLAILAKCDDYLALTNSRSASVVSRASSRHSSVSSRQAKILTKLNERRRKPS
;
A
#
# COMPACT_ATOMS: atom_id res chain seq x y z
N MET A 1 21.47 0.36 -7.87
CA MET A 1 21.88 -0.45 -6.69
C MET A 1 20.78 -0.35 -5.64
N VAL A 2 20.50 -1.37 -4.83
CA VAL A 2 19.42 -1.28 -3.83
C VAL A 2 20.01 -0.88 -2.49
N HIS A 3 19.98 0.43 -2.20
CA HIS A 3 20.75 1.06 -1.11
C HIS A 3 20.25 0.78 0.31
N THR A 4 19.03 0.26 0.48
CA THR A 4 18.46 0.01 1.81
C THR A 4 18.04 -1.45 1.97
N LYS A 5 18.14 -1.96 3.20
CA LYS A 5 17.65 -3.30 3.56
C LYS A 5 16.18 -3.48 3.16
N THR A 6 15.37 -2.44 3.34
CA THR A 6 13.95 -2.44 2.98
C THR A 6 13.76 -2.44 1.46
N GLY A 7 14.56 -1.68 0.72
CA GLY A 7 14.54 -1.72 -0.75
C GLY A 7 14.87 -3.12 -1.27
N LYS A 8 15.86 -3.80 -0.66
CA LYS A 8 16.26 -5.15 -1.08
C LYS A 8 15.12 -6.13 -0.87
N LYS A 9 14.52 -6.10 0.32
CA LYS A 9 13.32 -6.88 0.64
C LYS A 9 12.16 -6.59 -0.32
N LEU A 10 11.90 -5.32 -0.63
CA LEU A 10 10.85 -4.94 -1.58
C LEU A 10 11.08 -5.57 -2.96
N MET A 11 12.31 -5.49 -3.47
CA MET A 11 12.67 -6.08 -4.76
C MET A 11 12.59 -7.62 -4.75
N GLU A 12 13.01 -8.26 -3.65
CA GLU A 12 12.87 -9.71 -3.45
C GLU A 12 11.40 -10.14 -3.42
N SER A 13 10.53 -9.42 -2.70
CA SER A 13 9.08 -9.66 -2.66
C SER A 13 8.42 -9.51 -4.02
N ILE A 14 8.81 -8.49 -4.81
CA ILE A 14 8.33 -8.32 -6.19
C ILE A 14 8.78 -9.52 -7.05
N ALA A 15 10.05 -9.92 -6.96
CA ALA A 15 10.58 -11.05 -7.72
C ALA A 15 9.91 -12.39 -7.34
N ALA A 16 9.60 -12.58 -6.06
CA ALA A 16 8.86 -13.72 -5.53
C ALA A 16 7.35 -13.67 -5.84
N LYS A 17 6.86 -12.58 -6.44
CA LYS A 17 5.44 -12.33 -6.72
C LYS A 17 4.56 -12.46 -5.47
N GLU A 18 5.05 -11.95 -4.34
CA GLU A 18 4.32 -11.94 -3.07
C GLU A 18 3.01 -11.17 -3.15
N ASP A 19 2.14 -11.36 -2.15
CA ASP A 19 0.85 -10.67 -2.11
C ASP A 19 0.98 -9.13 -2.19
N ARG A 20 -0.01 -8.50 -2.81
CA ARG A 20 -0.01 -7.06 -3.04
C ARG A 20 0.06 -6.25 -1.76
N ASP A 21 -0.61 -6.70 -0.71
CA ASP A 21 -0.64 -5.96 0.55
C ASP A 21 0.73 -6.03 1.23
N THR A 22 1.45 -7.15 1.07
CA THR A 22 2.87 -7.26 1.47
C THR A 22 3.74 -6.27 0.69
N VAL A 23 3.62 -6.24 -0.64
CA VAL A 23 4.41 -5.32 -1.49
C VAL A 23 4.08 -3.85 -1.17
N ARG A 24 2.81 -3.50 -0.93
CA ARG A 24 2.40 -2.15 -0.49
C ARG A 24 2.97 -1.77 0.86
N ALA A 25 2.93 -2.68 1.83
CA ALA A 25 3.48 -2.45 3.15
C ALA A 25 4.99 -2.19 3.07
N LEU A 26 5.71 -3.00 2.29
CA LEU A 26 7.15 -2.83 2.05
C LEU A 26 7.46 -1.52 1.30
N ARG A 27 6.67 -1.14 0.28
CA ARG A 27 6.80 0.16 -0.41
C ARG A 27 6.66 1.32 0.58
N ALA A 28 5.67 1.28 1.47
CA ALA A 28 5.47 2.32 2.47
C ALA A 28 6.64 2.42 3.45
N VAL A 29 7.23 1.30 3.87
CA VAL A 29 8.43 1.31 4.72
C VAL A 29 9.62 1.88 3.94
N TYR A 30 9.80 1.46 2.69
CA TYR A 30 10.90 1.90 1.84
C TYR A 30 10.90 3.40 1.59
N VAL A 31 9.73 3.99 1.30
CA VAL A 31 9.57 5.44 1.13
C VAL A 31 9.95 6.18 2.42
N ARG A 32 9.47 5.73 3.59
CA ARG A 32 9.83 6.37 4.87
C ARG A 32 11.33 6.30 5.16
N ASP A 33 11.97 5.18 4.85
CA ASP A 33 13.42 5.01 5.04
C ASP A 33 14.20 5.99 4.14
N PHE A 34 13.72 6.22 2.91
CA PHE A 34 14.29 7.21 2.00
C PHE A 34 14.09 8.64 2.52
N ASP A 35 12.88 9.02 2.95
CA ASP A 35 12.62 10.35 3.54
C ASP A 35 13.54 10.64 4.74
N LEU A 36 13.83 9.61 5.54
CA LEU A 36 14.75 9.72 6.67
C LEU A 36 16.21 9.85 6.23
N LEU A 37 16.60 9.17 5.15
CA LEU A 37 17.92 9.30 4.55
C LEU A 37 18.14 10.72 4.03
N GLU A 38 17.21 11.21 3.21
CA GLU A 38 17.25 12.56 2.62
C GLU A 38 17.36 13.63 3.71
N LYS A 39 16.49 13.59 4.72
CA LYS A 39 16.55 14.52 5.87
C LYS A 39 17.85 14.42 6.66
N ARG A 40 18.48 13.24 6.74
CA ARG A 40 19.76 13.06 7.43
C ARG A 40 20.90 13.64 6.59
N HIS A 41 20.86 13.43 5.27
CA HIS A 41 21.81 14.00 4.33
C HIS A 41 21.75 15.52 4.33
N ASP A 42 20.56 16.12 4.23
CA ASP A 42 20.37 17.57 4.30
C ASP A 42 20.98 18.17 5.58
N ARG A 43 20.68 17.58 6.74
CA ARG A 43 21.27 18.02 8.01
C ARG A 43 22.79 17.85 8.04
N TYR A 44 23.30 16.76 7.48
CA TYR A 44 24.73 16.50 7.42
C TYR A 44 25.45 17.56 6.58
N VAL A 45 24.96 17.82 5.36
CA VAL A 45 25.50 18.84 4.46
C VAL A 45 25.41 20.22 5.11
N GLN A 46 24.28 20.59 5.70
CA GLN A 46 24.13 21.89 6.38
C GLN A 46 25.11 22.07 7.54
N CYS A 47 25.30 21.05 8.38
CA CYS A 47 26.23 21.10 9.51
C CYS A 47 27.71 21.12 9.08
N LYS A 48 28.01 20.61 7.88
CA LYS A 48 29.38 20.50 7.36
C LYS A 48 29.71 21.56 6.31
N ALA A 49 28.73 22.31 5.82
CA ALA A 49 28.86 23.27 4.73
C ALA A 49 30.02 24.26 4.91
N SER A 50 30.26 24.74 6.13
CA SER A 50 31.36 25.68 6.40
C SER A 50 32.75 25.04 6.33
N ASN A 51 32.84 23.71 6.37
CA ASN A 51 34.09 22.94 6.30
C ASN A 51 34.29 22.29 4.94
N TYR A 52 33.35 22.44 4.02
CA TYR A 52 33.38 21.80 2.71
C TYR A 52 33.93 22.76 1.66
N SER A 53 34.80 22.24 0.81
CA SER A 53 35.13 22.88 -0.46
C SER A 53 33.95 22.76 -1.44
N GLN A 54 34.01 23.50 -2.54
CA GLN A 54 33.01 23.37 -3.61
C GLN A 54 33.00 21.93 -4.17
N ASP A 55 34.17 21.32 -4.33
CA ASP A 55 34.31 19.94 -4.82
C ASP A 55 33.63 18.94 -3.87
N ASP A 56 33.75 19.12 -2.55
CA ASP A 56 33.07 18.27 -1.56
C ASP A 56 31.54 18.38 -1.68
N LEU A 57 31.03 19.60 -1.89
CA LEU A 57 29.59 19.84 -2.09
C LEU A 57 29.09 19.20 -3.39
N ASP A 58 29.88 19.27 -4.45
CA ASP A 58 29.54 18.67 -5.74
C ASP A 58 29.53 17.14 -5.67
N VAL A 59 30.48 16.53 -4.93
CA VAL A 59 30.48 15.07 -4.67
C VAL A 59 29.24 14.64 -3.89
N GLU A 60 28.85 15.39 -2.85
CA GLU A 60 27.61 15.08 -2.09
C GLU A 60 26.37 15.22 -2.95
N LYS A 61 26.34 16.23 -3.82
CA LYS A 61 25.24 16.46 -4.76
C LYS A 61 25.11 15.32 -5.77
N ASP A 62 26.23 14.88 -6.34
CA ASP A 62 26.25 13.74 -7.26
C ASP A 62 25.83 12.45 -6.56
N TRP A 63 26.27 12.25 -5.32
CA TRP A 63 25.88 11.12 -4.51
C TRP A 63 24.37 11.08 -4.25
N ILE A 64 23.77 12.16 -3.73
CA ILE A 64 22.33 12.18 -3.44
C ILE A 64 21.50 12.06 -4.72
N GLN A 65 21.97 12.63 -5.84
CA GLN A 65 21.30 12.52 -7.14
C GLN A 65 21.27 11.06 -7.63
N ALA A 66 22.36 10.31 -7.46
CA ALA A 66 22.40 8.89 -7.79
C ALA A 66 21.45 8.06 -6.91
N VAL A 67 21.35 8.40 -5.62
CA VAL A 67 20.46 7.73 -4.68
C VAL A 67 18.99 8.02 -5.01
N ILE A 68 18.64 9.26 -5.38
CA ILE A 68 17.30 9.64 -5.86
C ILE A 68 16.94 8.84 -7.12
N TYR A 69 17.87 8.70 -8.07
CA TYR A 69 17.63 7.96 -9.30
C TYR A 69 17.32 6.48 -9.02
N ASP A 70 18.11 5.83 -8.17
CA ASP A 70 17.87 4.45 -7.76
C ASP A 70 16.54 4.30 -7.00
N HIS A 71 16.17 5.29 -6.17
CA HIS A 71 14.88 5.32 -5.47
C HIS A 71 13.69 5.33 -6.44
N LEU A 72 13.72 6.25 -7.42
CA LEU A 72 12.68 6.34 -8.45
C LEU A 72 12.57 5.06 -9.28
N ALA A 73 13.71 4.45 -9.64
CA ALA A 73 13.73 3.20 -10.38
C ALA A 73 13.09 2.04 -9.60
N ILE A 74 13.28 1.98 -8.27
CA ILE A 74 12.64 0.96 -7.42
C ILE A 74 11.13 1.22 -7.30
N LEU A 75 10.72 2.49 -7.11
CA LEU A 75 9.29 2.84 -7.05
C LEU A 75 8.57 2.51 -8.36
N ALA A 76 9.16 2.82 -9.51
CA ALA A 76 8.61 2.47 -10.82
C ALA A 76 8.34 0.97 -10.94
N LYS A 77 9.31 0.11 -10.59
CA LYS A 77 9.13 -1.35 -10.62
C LYS A 77 8.03 -1.82 -9.68
N CYS A 78 7.92 -1.19 -8.51
CA CYS A 78 6.85 -1.50 -7.57
C CYS A 78 5.48 -1.10 -8.12
N ASP A 79 5.39 0.08 -8.73
CA ASP A 79 4.13 0.61 -9.26
C ASP A 79 3.67 -0.21 -10.48
N ASP A 80 4.60 -0.63 -11.35
CA ASP A 80 4.35 -1.57 -12.45
C ASP A 80 3.78 -2.90 -11.94
N TYR A 81 4.42 -3.48 -10.90
CA TYR A 81 3.94 -4.72 -10.28
C TYR A 81 2.53 -4.57 -9.70
N LEU A 82 2.27 -3.49 -8.96
CA LEU A 82 0.97 -3.21 -8.36
C LEU A 82 -0.11 -2.96 -9.43
N ALA A 83 0.24 -2.30 -10.54
CA ALA A 83 -0.65 -2.08 -11.68
C ALA A 83 -1.01 -3.41 -12.40
N LEU A 84 -0.02 -4.26 -12.65
CA LEU A 84 -0.23 -5.58 -13.28
C LEU A 84 -1.04 -6.53 -12.41
N THR A 85 -0.95 -6.40 -11.09
CA THR A 85 -1.71 -7.22 -10.14
C THR A 85 -3.10 -6.67 -9.82
N ASN A 86 -3.40 -5.40 -10.17
CA ASN A 86 -4.76 -4.85 -10.09
C ASN A 86 -5.73 -5.53 -11.08
N SER A 87 -5.25 -6.01 -12.23
CA SER A 87 -6.10 -6.67 -13.24
C SER A 87 -6.44 -8.12 -12.92
N ARG A 88 -5.75 -8.74 -11.94
CA ARG A 88 -5.95 -10.16 -11.59
C ARG A 88 -7.06 -10.42 -10.57
N SER A 89 -8.07 -9.55 -10.52
CA SER A 89 -9.31 -9.74 -9.75
C SER A 89 -10.54 -9.39 -10.59
N ALA A 90 -10.72 -10.09 -11.70
CA ALA A 90 -12.02 -10.24 -12.37
C ALA A 90 -12.25 -11.69 -12.86
N SER A 91 -11.63 -12.67 -12.21
CA SER A 91 -12.03 -14.08 -12.33
C SER A 91 -12.66 -14.52 -11.01
N VAL A 92 -13.81 -13.91 -10.69
CA VAL A 92 -14.78 -14.59 -9.83
C VAL A 92 -15.51 -15.52 -10.77
N VAL A 93 -15.20 -16.80 -10.64
CA VAL A 93 -15.97 -17.92 -11.18
C VAL A 93 -17.45 -17.55 -11.19
N SER A 94 -18.07 -17.54 -12.37
CA SER A 94 -19.51 -17.47 -12.53
C SER A 94 -20.15 -18.57 -11.69
N ARG A 95 -20.54 -18.23 -10.46
CA ARG A 95 -21.41 -19.06 -9.65
C ARG A 95 -22.78 -18.93 -10.29
N ALA A 96 -23.04 -19.78 -11.27
CA ALA A 96 -24.38 -20.01 -11.79
C ALA A 96 -25.27 -20.47 -10.63
N SER A 97 -25.94 -19.53 -9.96
CA SER A 97 -27.09 -19.85 -9.12
C SER A 97 -28.33 -19.63 -9.97
N SER A 98 -28.61 -20.64 -10.80
CA SER A 98 -29.91 -20.80 -11.41
C SER A 98 -30.93 -21.07 -10.31
N ARG A 99 -31.76 -20.06 -10.05
CA ARG A 99 -33.20 -20.12 -9.72
C ARG A 99 -33.64 -21.23 -8.76
N HIS A 100 -34.17 -20.84 -7.60
CA HIS A 100 -35.55 -21.16 -7.22
C HIS A 100 -36.05 -20.15 -6.19
N SER A 101 -37.12 -19.45 -6.57
CA SER A 101 -37.97 -18.65 -5.70
C SER A 101 -38.63 -19.51 -4.62
N SER A 102 -38.57 -19.10 -3.36
CA SER A 102 -39.68 -19.26 -2.43
C SER A 102 -39.61 -18.21 -1.32
N VAL A 103 -40.62 -17.34 -1.33
CA VAL A 103 -41.03 -16.50 -0.22
C VAL A 103 -41.24 -17.40 1.00
N SER A 104 -40.51 -17.20 2.11
CA SER A 104 -40.81 -17.92 3.35
C SER A 104 -40.35 -17.19 4.62
N SER A 105 -41.35 -16.62 5.31
CA SER A 105 -41.62 -16.81 6.75
C SER A 105 -40.68 -16.27 7.83
N ARG A 106 -39.90 -15.20 7.61
CA ARG A 106 -39.22 -14.50 8.73
C ARG A 106 -39.57 -13.04 8.98
N GLN A 107 -40.31 -12.38 8.08
CA GLN A 107 -40.86 -11.03 8.32
C GLN A 107 -42.31 -11.03 8.86
N ALA A 108 -43.00 -12.16 8.88
CA ALA A 108 -44.37 -12.27 9.41
C ALA A 108 -44.49 -12.34 10.95
N LYS A 109 -43.36 -12.44 11.68
CA LYS A 109 -43.38 -12.51 13.16
C LYS A 109 -43.20 -11.18 13.88
N ILE A 110 -42.95 -10.08 13.15
CA ILE A 110 -42.78 -8.75 13.77
C ILE A 110 -44.06 -7.90 13.69
N LEU A 111 -44.97 -8.19 12.74
CA LEU A 111 -46.24 -7.45 12.63
C LEU A 111 -47.41 -8.03 13.44
N THR A 112 -47.25 -9.20 14.06
CA THR A 112 -48.30 -9.82 14.92
C THR A 112 -48.12 -9.52 16.41
N LYS A 113 -46.98 -8.99 16.86
CA LYS A 113 -46.78 -8.60 18.28
C LYS A 113 -47.13 -7.15 18.61
N LEU A 114 -47.61 -6.36 17.64
CA LEU A 114 -47.95 -4.94 17.83
C LEU A 114 -49.45 -4.64 17.84
N ASN A 115 -50.33 -5.65 17.75
CA ASN A 115 -51.78 -5.45 17.80
C ASN A 115 -52.50 -6.16 18.96
N GLU A 116 -51.76 -6.78 19.89
CA GLU A 116 -52.33 -7.47 21.06
C GLU A 116 -52.15 -6.67 22.37
N ARG A 117 -51.93 -5.35 22.27
CA ARG A 117 -51.90 -4.40 23.42
C ARG A 117 -52.92 -3.26 23.33
N ARG A 118 -53.88 -3.31 22.41
CA ARG A 118 -55.02 -2.39 22.38
C ARG A 118 -56.34 -3.13 22.20
N ARG A 119 -56.72 -3.92 23.21
CA ARG A 119 -58.12 -4.27 23.55
C ARG A 119 -58.12 -5.14 24.81
N LYS A 120 -58.22 -4.51 25.98
CA LYS A 120 -58.93 -5.09 27.12
C LYS A 120 -59.92 -4.03 27.62
N PRO A 121 -61.23 -4.31 27.56
CA PRO A 121 -62.24 -3.59 28.30
C PRO A 121 -62.40 -4.24 29.68
N SER A 122 -62.39 -3.43 30.73
CA SER A 122 -63.17 -3.60 31.97
C SER A 122 -63.22 -2.24 32.65
#